data_AF-A0A7T1IAD4-F1
#
_entry.id   AF-A0A7T1IAD4-F1
#
_cell.length_a   1.000
_cell.length_b   1.000
_cell.length_c   1.000
_cell.angle_alpha   90.00
_cell.angle_beta   90.00
_cell.angle_gamma   90.00
#
_symmetry.space_group_name_H-M   'P 1'
#
loop_
_entity.id
_entity.type
_entity.pdbx_description
1 polymer ?
#
loop_
_entity_poly.entity_id
_entity_poly.type
_entity_poly.pdbx_seq_one_letter_code
_entity_poly.pdbx_strand_id
1 'polypeptide(L)'
;MAAEEVGLDSINQTHAGKSKYRPEIDGLRAFAVVALIINHFNKDLLPSGYLGVDIFFVISGYVITSSLAARQSKNFLDFLTGFYERRIKRLVPALVVFVLITSVLICLFINDPEKALKTGGTSIFGLSNLYLLKQSTDYFAESTEFNPFTHTWSLGVEEQFYLLFPFIVWFSGFGQQKVKGARNLFFWVGALTIASLISFIYLYQFNQPAAYFLMPTRFWEMATGCLIFIGFQRRAQIEQVLEQVPPLMVVAAMVGVMFLPNNAAVPATISIAILSAVLIACLKKGSAAFDFFTLNIVAYVGLISYSLYLWHWSVLSISRWTIGIHWWSIPFQVGLMLLLATGSHRWVETRFRGSKGSPIRRRAVSWGLGTSVGTGGVIAALGGQLGGTLFLGNTTQIVDLVAVSQAAPGTNLSYGNCSEYKRETTANCSLKSTGSSVQKLLLIGDIHAAHLFPLIGMLHKQTGIGISGFSQAGQPFPPARYTDSNGRSRDRWEQGNSHTQKFLRSSLTCFREGTFLSFLIA
;
A
#
# COMPACT_ATOMS: atom_id res chain seq x y z
N MET A 1 -19.74 4.31 -45.26
CA MET A 1 -18.95 3.39 -46.11
C MET A 1 -17.55 3.29 -45.47
N ALA A 2 -17.19 2.30 -44.66
CA ALA A 2 -17.84 1.06 -44.23
C ALA A 2 -17.80 1.00 -42.68
N ALA A 3 -18.95 0.68 -42.10
CA ALA A 3 -19.09 0.28 -40.70
C ALA A 3 -18.95 -1.25 -40.66
N GLU A 4 -18.09 -1.77 -39.80
CA GLU A 4 -17.95 -3.21 -39.60
C GLU A 4 -18.62 -3.57 -38.27
N GLU A 5 -19.86 -4.06 -38.39
CA GLU A 5 -20.63 -4.71 -37.35
C GLU A 5 -19.87 -5.93 -36.81
N VAL A 6 -19.54 -5.92 -35.53
CA VAL A 6 -19.12 -7.15 -34.83
C VAL A 6 -20.38 -7.84 -34.33
N GLY A 7 -20.85 -8.80 -35.14
CA GLY A 7 -22.07 -9.56 -34.94
C GLY A 7 -22.18 -10.23 -33.58
N LEU A 8 -23.21 -9.82 -32.84
CA LEU A 8 -23.89 -10.59 -31.82
C LEU A 8 -24.85 -11.55 -32.54
N ASP A 9 -24.41 -12.75 -32.92
CA ASP A 9 -25.30 -13.91 -33.09
C ASP A 9 -24.50 -15.15 -33.48
N SER A 10 -24.42 -16.13 -32.55
CA SER A 10 -24.49 -17.56 -32.84
C SER A 10 -24.14 -18.39 -31.60
N ILE A 11 -24.74 -19.59 -31.56
CA ILE A 11 -24.41 -20.79 -30.76
C ILE A 11 -25.33 -21.04 -29.56
N ASN A 12 -26.54 -21.50 -29.88
CA ASN A 12 -27.14 -22.65 -29.22
C ASN A 12 -26.43 -23.92 -29.72
N GLN A 13 -25.71 -24.65 -28.85
CA GLN A 13 -25.47 -26.09 -28.95
C GLN A 13 -24.71 -26.65 -27.72
N THR A 14 -25.42 -27.54 -27.00
CA THR A 14 -24.99 -28.76 -26.28
C THR A 14 -23.95 -28.72 -25.13
N HIS A 15 -24.35 -29.40 -24.05
CA HIS A 15 -23.65 -29.63 -22.78
C HIS A 15 -22.25 -30.27 -22.93
N ALA A 16 -21.18 -29.47 -22.73
CA ALA A 16 -19.93 -29.81 -22.02
C ALA A 16 -18.95 -28.61 -22.01
N GLY A 17 -18.69 -28.04 -20.82
CA GLY A 17 -17.35 -27.52 -20.48
C GLY A 17 -16.77 -26.26 -21.16
N LYS A 18 -17.57 -25.22 -21.48
CA LYS A 18 -17.02 -23.85 -21.63
C LYS A 18 -17.55 -22.94 -20.52
N SER A 19 -16.65 -22.34 -19.74
CA SER A 19 -17.02 -21.31 -18.77
C SER A 19 -17.64 -20.13 -19.53
N LYS A 20 -18.95 -19.93 -19.35
CA LYS A 20 -19.71 -18.84 -19.95
C LYS A 20 -19.20 -17.51 -19.38
N TYR A 21 -18.92 -16.54 -20.24
CA TYR A 21 -18.50 -15.21 -19.79
C TYR A 21 -19.57 -14.60 -18.86
N ARG A 22 -19.13 -14.06 -17.72
CA ARG A 22 -19.97 -13.47 -16.67
C ARG A 22 -19.69 -11.95 -16.59
N PRO A 23 -20.35 -11.11 -17.41
CA PRO A 23 -20.11 -9.66 -17.43
C PRO A 23 -20.33 -9.00 -16.06
N GLU A 24 -21.21 -9.57 -15.24
CA GLU A 24 -21.53 -9.05 -13.92
C GLU A 24 -20.35 -9.14 -12.93
N ILE A 25 -19.39 -10.05 -13.16
CA ILE A 25 -18.14 -10.12 -12.38
C ILE A 25 -17.24 -8.92 -12.71
N ASP A 26 -17.20 -8.51 -13.98
CA ASP A 26 -16.49 -7.28 -14.36
C ASP A 26 -17.21 -6.05 -13.79
N GLY A 27 -18.54 -6.03 -13.75
CA GLY A 27 -19.28 -4.99 -13.03
C GLY A 27 -18.91 -4.90 -11.54
N LEU A 28 -18.75 -6.03 -10.86
CA LEU A 28 -18.30 -6.03 -9.46
C LEU A 28 -16.87 -5.49 -9.30
N ARG A 29 -15.99 -5.73 -10.28
CA ARG A 29 -14.65 -5.10 -10.32
C ARG A 29 -14.72 -3.59 -10.50
N ALA A 30 -15.67 -3.10 -11.30
CA ALA A 30 -15.90 -1.67 -11.46
C ALA A 30 -16.29 -1.04 -10.11
N PHE A 31 -17.23 -1.66 -9.40
CA PHE A 31 -17.62 -1.23 -8.06
C PHE A 31 -16.43 -1.19 -7.09
N ALA A 32 -15.61 -2.25 -7.08
CA ALA A 32 -14.43 -2.34 -6.23
C ALA A 32 -13.39 -1.24 -6.51
N VAL A 33 -13.03 -0.99 -7.79
CA VAL A 33 -12.03 0.04 -8.12
C VAL A 33 -12.55 1.46 -7.90
N VAL A 34 -13.84 1.71 -8.14
CA VAL A 34 -14.44 3.03 -7.91
C VAL A 34 -14.47 3.34 -6.40
N ALA A 35 -14.91 2.40 -5.57
CA ALA A 35 -14.88 2.58 -4.11
C ALA A 35 -13.46 2.86 -3.59
N LEU A 36 -12.48 2.13 -4.11
CA LEU A 36 -11.07 2.32 -3.80
C LEU A 36 -10.58 3.72 -4.19
N ILE A 37 -10.90 4.19 -5.41
CA ILE A 37 -10.49 5.51 -5.89
C ILE A 37 -11.10 6.63 -5.04
N ILE A 38 -12.39 6.53 -4.69
CA ILE A 38 -13.06 7.52 -3.83
C ILE A 38 -12.32 7.66 -2.49
N ASN A 39 -12.01 6.54 -1.84
CA ASN A 39 -11.27 6.54 -0.57
C ASN A 39 -9.89 7.21 -0.68
N HIS A 40 -9.16 6.95 -1.77
CA HIS A 40 -7.82 7.52 -1.97
C HIS A 40 -7.82 9.01 -2.34
N PHE A 41 -8.91 9.53 -2.91
CA PHE A 41 -9.12 10.96 -3.06
C PHE A 41 -9.46 11.61 -1.72
N ASN A 42 -10.44 11.05 -1.01
CA ASN A 42 -10.86 11.53 0.29
C ASN A 42 -11.42 10.39 1.15
N LYS A 43 -10.72 10.09 2.24
CA LYS A 43 -11.11 9.06 3.20
C LYS A 43 -12.42 9.41 3.91
N ASP A 44 -12.78 10.68 4.05
CA ASP A 44 -14.02 11.09 4.71
C ASP A 44 -15.27 10.78 3.88
N LEU A 45 -15.15 10.72 2.54
CA LEU A 45 -16.28 10.40 1.66
C LEU A 45 -16.65 8.92 1.69
N LEU A 46 -15.66 8.05 1.86
CA LEU A 46 -15.85 6.59 1.94
C LEU A 46 -14.74 5.97 2.79
N PRO A 47 -14.84 6.01 4.14
CA PRO A 47 -13.76 5.65 5.07
C PRO A 47 -13.16 4.27 4.85
N SER A 48 -14.02 3.30 4.58
CA SER A 48 -13.63 1.92 4.31
C SER A 48 -13.70 1.56 2.82
N GLY A 49 -13.60 2.53 1.91
CA GLY A 49 -13.54 2.25 0.46
C GLY A 49 -12.28 1.51 0.02
N TYR A 50 -11.23 1.48 0.85
CA TYR A 50 -10.04 0.64 0.65
C TYR A 50 -10.38 -0.86 0.55
N LEU A 51 -11.53 -1.27 1.13
CA LEU A 51 -12.08 -2.63 1.07
C LEU A 51 -12.37 -3.12 -0.35
N GLY A 52 -12.34 -2.23 -1.35
CA GLY A 52 -12.36 -2.62 -2.76
C GLY A 52 -11.27 -3.63 -3.12
N VAL A 53 -10.09 -3.57 -2.47
CA VAL A 53 -9.02 -4.57 -2.69
C VAL A 53 -9.44 -5.97 -2.23
N ASP A 54 -10.13 -6.09 -1.09
CA ASP A 54 -10.60 -7.37 -0.56
C ASP A 54 -11.70 -7.98 -1.46
N ILE A 55 -12.53 -7.13 -2.10
CA ILE A 55 -13.47 -7.56 -3.15
C ILE A 55 -12.69 -8.12 -4.35
N PHE A 56 -11.62 -7.45 -4.79
CA PHE A 56 -10.76 -7.96 -5.87
C PHE A 56 -10.17 -9.33 -5.53
N PHE A 57 -9.69 -9.54 -4.31
CA PHE A 57 -9.16 -10.82 -3.87
C PHE A 57 -10.20 -11.94 -3.95
N VAL A 58 -11.43 -11.72 -3.47
CA VAL A 58 -12.52 -12.70 -3.57
C VAL A 58 -12.83 -13.02 -5.04
N ILE A 59 -12.93 -12.00 -5.90
CA ILE A 59 -13.16 -12.20 -7.34
C ILE A 59 -12.02 -13.01 -7.96
N SER A 60 -10.77 -12.71 -7.61
CA SER A 60 -9.59 -13.38 -8.15
C SER A 60 -9.55 -14.86 -7.80
N GLY A 61 -9.86 -15.22 -6.55
CA GLY A 61 -10.01 -16.62 -6.14
C GLY A 61 -11.09 -17.36 -6.92
N TYR A 62 -12.26 -16.75 -7.11
CA TYR A 62 -13.35 -17.31 -7.89
C TYR A 62 -12.95 -17.55 -9.36
N VAL A 63 -12.44 -16.51 -10.02
CA VAL A 63 -12.10 -16.53 -11.45
C VAL A 63 -10.95 -17.50 -11.73
N ILE A 64 -9.96 -17.61 -10.85
CA ILE A 64 -8.84 -18.55 -11.06
C ILE A 64 -9.25 -19.98 -10.80
N THR A 65 -10.03 -20.25 -9.77
CA THR A 65 -10.56 -21.59 -9.53
C THR A 65 -11.41 -22.04 -10.72
N SER A 66 -12.27 -21.16 -11.25
CA SER A 66 -13.03 -21.39 -12.49
C SER A 66 -12.13 -21.65 -13.70
N SER A 67 -11.10 -20.83 -13.89
CA SER A 67 -10.16 -20.99 -15.01
C SER A 67 -9.36 -22.29 -14.95
N LEU A 68 -9.11 -22.83 -13.75
CA LEU A 68 -8.41 -24.10 -13.56
C LEU A 68 -9.36 -25.30 -13.68
N ALA A 69 -10.62 -25.16 -13.26
CA ALA A 69 -11.64 -26.19 -13.38
C ALA A 69 -11.99 -26.51 -14.85
N ALA A 70 -12.03 -25.49 -15.70
CA ALA A 70 -12.42 -25.61 -17.10
C ALA A 70 -11.34 -26.26 -18.01
N ARG A 71 -10.23 -26.76 -17.45
CA ARG A 71 -9.05 -27.15 -18.23
C ARG A 71 -8.75 -28.64 -18.14
N GLN A 72 -8.51 -29.24 -19.31
CA GLN A 72 -7.83 -30.52 -19.42
C GLN A 72 -6.34 -30.28 -19.67
N SER A 73 -5.49 -31.06 -18.98
CA SER A 73 -4.04 -30.97 -19.09
C SER A 73 -3.43 -32.36 -19.15
N LYS A 74 -2.42 -32.55 -20.00
CA LYS A 74 -1.80 -33.86 -20.22
C LYS A 74 -1.01 -34.36 -19.02
N ASN A 75 -0.33 -33.44 -18.35
CA ASN A 75 0.51 -33.70 -17.19
C ASN A 75 0.67 -32.41 -16.36
N PHE A 76 1.36 -32.53 -15.22
CA PHE A 76 1.57 -31.43 -14.29
C PHE A 76 2.29 -30.23 -14.92
N LEU A 77 3.30 -30.46 -15.75
CA LEU A 77 4.05 -29.37 -16.40
C LEU A 77 3.18 -28.62 -17.41
N ASP A 78 2.34 -29.32 -18.18
CA ASP A 78 1.39 -28.68 -19.10
C ASP A 78 0.32 -27.86 -18.36
N PHE A 79 -0.14 -28.37 -17.22
CA PHE A 79 -1.06 -27.68 -16.32
C PHE A 79 -0.45 -26.35 -15.84
N LEU A 80 0.74 -26.39 -15.23
CA LEU A 80 1.42 -25.20 -14.71
C LEU A 80 1.78 -24.21 -15.82
N THR A 81 2.46 -24.66 -16.87
CA THR A 81 2.96 -23.75 -17.93
C THR A 81 1.84 -22.99 -18.60
N GLY A 82 0.71 -23.64 -18.92
CA GLY A 82 -0.40 -22.92 -19.52
C GLY A 82 -1.18 -22.04 -18.53
N PHE A 83 -1.11 -22.31 -17.22
CA PHE A 83 -1.67 -21.39 -16.22
C PHE A 83 -0.83 -20.10 -16.17
N TYR A 84 0.48 -20.23 -15.95
CA TYR A 84 1.40 -19.10 -15.86
C TYR A 84 1.51 -18.32 -17.15
N GLU A 85 1.50 -18.97 -18.32
CA GLU A 85 1.50 -18.27 -19.61
C GLU A 85 0.34 -17.26 -19.70
N ARG A 86 -0.88 -17.67 -19.35
CA ARG A 86 -2.06 -16.79 -19.42
C ARG A 86 -1.98 -15.66 -18.41
N ARG A 87 -1.44 -15.91 -17.22
CA ARG A 87 -1.27 -14.88 -16.18
C ARG A 87 -0.21 -13.86 -16.60
N ILE A 88 0.94 -14.32 -17.08
CA ILE A 88 2.02 -13.47 -17.59
C ILE A 88 1.51 -12.60 -18.74
N LYS A 89 0.87 -13.18 -19.76
CA LYS A 89 0.31 -12.41 -20.89
C LYS A 89 -0.76 -11.39 -20.49
N ARG A 90 -1.41 -11.59 -19.34
CA ARG A 90 -2.48 -10.74 -18.83
C ARG A 90 -1.97 -9.61 -17.93
N LEU A 91 -1.01 -9.89 -17.05
CA LEU A 91 -0.60 -8.98 -15.98
C LEU A 91 0.72 -8.26 -16.30
N VAL A 92 1.76 -9.01 -16.64
CA VAL A 92 3.14 -8.50 -16.73
C VAL A 92 3.30 -7.33 -17.71
N PRO A 93 2.74 -7.34 -18.94
CA PRO A 93 2.95 -6.24 -19.88
C PRO A 93 2.48 -4.88 -19.35
N ALA A 94 1.27 -4.80 -18.78
CA ALA A 94 0.74 -3.55 -18.26
C ALA A 94 1.49 -3.11 -17.00
N LEU A 95 1.85 -4.05 -16.12
CA LEU A 95 2.68 -3.78 -14.95
C LEU A 95 4.04 -3.20 -15.34
N VAL A 96 4.73 -3.79 -16.31
CA VAL A 96 6.05 -3.31 -16.78
C VAL A 96 5.96 -1.90 -17.34
N VAL A 97 4.98 -1.63 -18.21
CA VAL A 97 4.77 -0.29 -18.80
C VAL A 97 4.49 0.73 -17.71
N PHE A 98 3.59 0.40 -16.78
CA PHE A 98 3.28 1.23 -15.64
C PHE A 98 4.52 1.53 -14.79
N VAL A 99 5.28 0.50 -14.41
CA VAL A 99 6.45 0.69 -13.54
C VAL A 99 7.52 1.54 -14.23
N LEU A 100 7.83 1.27 -15.50
CA LEU A 100 8.83 2.05 -16.23
C LEU A 100 8.44 3.53 -16.34
N ILE A 101 7.20 3.81 -16.75
CA ILE A 101 6.73 5.19 -16.90
C ILE A 101 6.73 5.89 -15.54
N THR A 102 6.16 5.28 -14.51
CA THR A 102 6.11 5.87 -13.17
C THR A 102 7.52 6.07 -12.60
N SER A 103 8.46 5.13 -12.81
CA SER A 103 9.86 5.26 -12.40
C SER A 103 10.54 6.46 -13.05
N VAL A 104 10.33 6.68 -14.35
CA VAL A 104 10.86 7.87 -15.03
C VAL A 104 10.22 9.13 -14.46
N LEU A 105 8.89 9.16 -14.30
CA LEU A 105 8.18 10.33 -13.76
C LEU A 105 8.67 10.70 -12.35
N ILE A 106 8.86 9.74 -11.46
CA ILE A 106 9.38 10.06 -10.12
C ILE A 106 10.81 10.57 -10.15
N CYS A 107 11.66 10.09 -11.05
CA CYS A 107 13.01 10.65 -11.22
C CYS A 107 12.99 12.10 -11.75
N LEU A 108 11.95 12.49 -12.48
CA LEU A 108 11.78 13.87 -12.97
C LEU A 108 11.27 14.81 -11.88
N PHE A 109 10.34 14.35 -11.02
CA PHE A 109 9.58 15.21 -10.10
C PHE A 109 9.94 15.06 -8.61
N ILE A 110 10.62 13.99 -8.20
CA ILE A 110 10.97 13.71 -6.80
C ILE A 110 12.49 13.75 -6.65
N ASN A 111 12.99 14.55 -5.70
CA ASN A 111 14.43 14.76 -5.51
C ASN A 111 15.17 13.49 -5.04
N ASP A 112 14.54 12.71 -4.15
CA ASP A 112 15.05 11.42 -3.69
C ASP A 112 14.02 10.31 -3.94
N PRO A 113 14.00 9.71 -5.15
CA PRO A 113 13.03 8.67 -5.51
C PRO A 113 13.49 7.27 -5.09
N GLU A 114 14.58 7.09 -4.35
CA GLU A 114 15.24 5.78 -4.17
C GLU A 114 14.31 4.72 -3.55
N LYS A 115 13.57 5.09 -2.49
CA LYS A 115 12.64 4.18 -1.79
C LYS A 115 11.43 3.81 -2.67
N ALA A 116 10.88 4.77 -3.40
CA ALA A 116 9.82 4.53 -4.37
C ALA A 116 10.32 3.62 -5.51
N LEU A 117 11.51 3.86 -6.08
CA LEU A 117 12.11 3.01 -7.11
C LEU A 117 12.33 1.57 -6.61
N LYS A 118 12.81 1.38 -5.37
CA LYS A 118 12.92 0.03 -4.77
C LYS A 118 11.56 -0.66 -4.62
N THR A 119 10.51 0.08 -4.28
CA THR A 119 9.14 -0.44 -4.24
C THR A 119 8.66 -0.85 -5.64
N GLY A 120 8.88 -0.01 -6.65
CA GLY A 120 8.57 -0.32 -8.05
C GLY A 120 9.35 -1.54 -8.56
N GLY A 121 10.66 -1.61 -8.30
CA GLY A 121 11.51 -2.73 -8.70
C GLY A 121 11.10 -4.05 -8.06
N THR A 122 10.73 -4.05 -6.78
CA THR A 122 10.24 -5.25 -6.10
C THR A 122 8.83 -5.66 -6.54
N SER A 123 7.99 -4.72 -7.00
CA SER A 123 6.65 -5.01 -7.53
C SER A 123 6.68 -5.89 -8.78
N ILE A 124 7.70 -5.76 -9.63
CA ILE A 124 7.89 -6.55 -10.85
C ILE A 124 8.06 -8.05 -10.57
N PHE A 125 8.50 -8.40 -9.35
CA PHE A 125 8.72 -9.76 -8.89
C PHE A 125 7.64 -10.24 -7.91
N GLY A 126 6.59 -9.45 -7.67
CA GLY A 126 5.55 -9.78 -6.70
C GLY A 126 6.02 -9.70 -5.25
N LEU A 127 7.02 -8.87 -4.95
CA LEU A 127 7.66 -8.77 -3.63
C LEU A 127 7.51 -7.39 -2.97
N SER A 128 6.79 -6.46 -3.59
CA SER A 128 6.62 -5.11 -3.03
C SER A 128 5.91 -5.12 -1.67
N ASN A 129 5.02 -6.08 -1.41
CA ASN A 129 4.38 -6.25 -0.11
C ASN A 129 5.39 -6.55 1.01
N LEU A 130 6.40 -7.39 0.75
CA LEU A 130 7.45 -7.70 1.73
C LEU A 130 8.39 -6.51 1.94
N TYR A 131 8.69 -5.77 0.87
CA TYR A 131 9.47 -4.54 0.97
C TYR A 131 8.74 -3.48 1.80
N LEU A 132 7.45 -3.27 1.54
CA LEU A 132 6.61 -2.33 2.27
C LEU A 132 6.38 -2.73 3.72
N LEU A 133 6.29 -4.04 4.02
CA LEU A 133 6.29 -4.53 5.40
C LEU A 133 7.56 -4.10 6.14
N LYS A 134 8.73 -4.30 5.52
CA LYS A 134 10.01 -3.88 6.11
C LYS A 134 10.07 -2.36 6.31
N GLN A 135 9.55 -1.59 5.35
CA GLN A 135 9.48 -0.14 5.45
C GLN A 135 8.49 0.34 6.52
N SER A 136 7.37 -0.35 6.73
CA SER A 136 6.38 0.06 7.74
C SER A 136 6.92 0.04 9.19
N THR A 137 8.02 -0.68 9.43
CA THR A 137 8.73 -0.71 10.71
C THR A 137 9.92 0.24 10.78
N ASP A 138 10.25 0.94 9.68
CA ASP A 138 11.37 1.87 9.58
C ASP A 138 10.90 3.29 9.94
N TYR A 139 11.59 3.91 10.90
CA TYR A 139 11.30 5.27 11.36
C TYR A 139 11.46 6.32 10.25
N PHE A 140 12.32 6.06 9.26
CA PHE A 140 12.58 6.97 8.16
C PHE A 140 11.81 6.59 6.88
N ALA A 141 10.80 5.72 6.96
CA ALA A 141 10.05 5.31 5.78
C ALA A 141 9.37 6.50 5.09
N GLU A 142 9.30 6.44 3.76
CA GLU A 142 8.48 7.38 3.00
C GLU A 142 7.00 7.13 3.34
N SER A 143 6.24 8.20 3.57
CA SER A 143 4.80 8.06 3.80
C SER A 143 4.15 7.38 2.60
N THR A 144 3.32 6.39 2.88
CA THR A 144 2.64 5.56 1.88
C THR A 144 1.92 6.39 0.81
N GLU A 145 1.40 7.56 1.16
CA GLU A 145 0.67 8.45 0.23
C GLU A 145 1.56 9.08 -0.85
N PHE A 146 2.86 9.21 -0.57
CA PHE A 146 3.85 9.82 -1.46
C PHE A 146 4.59 8.81 -2.32
N ASN A 147 4.62 7.53 -1.92
CA ASN A 147 5.21 6.46 -2.71
C ASN A 147 4.23 5.98 -3.81
N PRO A 148 4.50 6.25 -5.10
CA PRO A 148 3.57 5.97 -6.19
C PRO A 148 3.36 4.48 -6.47
N PHE A 149 4.14 3.61 -5.84
CA PHE A 149 4.08 2.16 -6.00
C PHE A 149 3.44 1.44 -4.81
N THR A 150 2.99 2.16 -3.76
CA THR A 150 2.49 1.51 -2.55
C THR A 150 1.39 0.50 -2.84
N HIS A 151 0.36 0.87 -3.62
CA HIS A 151 -0.76 -0.02 -3.96
C HIS A 151 -0.34 -1.37 -4.58
N THR A 152 0.87 -1.49 -5.16
CA THR A 152 1.36 -2.77 -5.72
C THR A 152 1.52 -3.88 -4.68
N TRP A 153 1.43 -3.56 -3.38
CA TRP A 153 1.44 -4.56 -2.31
C TRP A 153 0.38 -5.65 -2.51
N SER A 154 -0.85 -5.27 -2.93
CA SER A 154 -1.93 -6.24 -3.09
C SER A 154 -1.67 -7.15 -4.27
N LEU A 155 -1.04 -6.62 -5.33
CA LEU A 155 -0.61 -7.39 -6.49
C LEU A 155 0.46 -8.41 -6.09
N GLY A 156 1.42 -8.04 -5.22
CA GLY A 156 2.40 -8.99 -4.70
C GLY A 156 1.76 -10.13 -3.91
N VAL A 157 0.78 -9.82 -3.05
CA VAL A 157 -0.02 -10.84 -2.32
C VAL A 157 -0.76 -11.76 -3.29
N GLU A 158 -1.39 -11.19 -4.31
CA GLU A 158 -2.15 -11.91 -5.33
C GLU A 158 -1.24 -12.81 -6.19
N GLU A 159 -0.09 -12.32 -6.63
CA GLU A 159 0.90 -13.08 -7.41
C GLU A 159 1.50 -14.25 -6.60
N GLN A 160 1.77 -14.06 -5.31
CA GLN A 160 2.22 -15.13 -4.41
C GLN A 160 1.15 -16.23 -4.27
N PHE A 161 -0.13 -15.85 -4.19
CA PHE A 161 -1.23 -16.81 -4.24
C PHE A 161 -1.29 -17.53 -5.59
N TYR A 162 -1.07 -16.82 -6.71
CA TYR A 162 -1.05 -17.43 -8.05
C TYR A 162 0.11 -18.39 -8.24
N LEU A 163 1.22 -18.17 -7.55
CA LEU A 163 2.35 -19.08 -7.54
C LEU A 163 2.02 -20.38 -6.78
N LEU A 164 1.34 -20.28 -5.63
CA LEU A 164 1.06 -21.45 -4.78
C LEU A 164 -0.19 -22.24 -5.20
N PHE A 165 -1.27 -21.56 -5.55
CA PHE A 165 -2.60 -22.16 -5.72
C PHE A 165 -2.69 -23.27 -6.79
N PRO A 166 -2.01 -23.18 -7.96
CA PRO A 166 -2.02 -24.26 -8.95
C PRO A 166 -1.48 -25.59 -8.39
N PHE A 167 -0.52 -25.54 -7.46
CA PHE A 167 0.00 -26.75 -6.80
C PHE A 167 -1.07 -27.39 -5.91
N ILE A 168 -1.77 -26.59 -5.10
CA ILE A 168 -2.87 -27.05 -4.25
C ILE A 168 -3.98 -27.69 -5.10
N VAL A 169 -4.33 -27.04 -6.22
CA VAL A 169 -5.33 -27.54 -7.17
C VAL A 169 -4.90 -28.87 -7.82
N TRP A 170 -3.63 -29.00 -8.20
CA TRP A 170 -3.15 -30.22 -8.81
C TRP A 170 -3.09 -31.38 -7.81
N PHE A 171 -2.48 -31.17 -6.63
CA PHE A 171 -2.25 -32.22 -5.63
C PHE A 171 -3.52 -32.65 -4.89
N SER A 172 -4.52 -31.76 -4.75
CA SER A 172 -5.85 -32.17 -4.30
C SER A 172 -6.53 -33.16 -5.25
N GLY A 173 -6.07 -33.24 -6.51
CA GLY A 173 -6.67 -34.05 -7.56
C GLY A 173 -7.77 -33.32 -8.34
N PHE A 174 -8.07 -32.06 -8.00
CA PHE A 174 -9.06 -31.24 -8.71
C PHE A 174 -8.60 -30.92 -10.14
N GLY A 175 -7.37 -30.44 -10.32
CA GLY A 175 -6.80 -30.16 -11.65
C GLY A 175 -6.62 -31.41 -12.53
N GLN A 176 -6.60 -32.59 -11.91
CA GLN A 176 -6.54 -33.90 -12.58
C GLN A 176 -7.94 -34.48 -12.86
N GLN A 177 -9.02 -33.75 -12.50
CA GLN A 177 -10.42 -34.19 -12.65
C GLN A 177 -10.72 -35.53 -11.94
N LYS A 178 -10.02 -35.82 -10.84
CA LYS A 178 -10.29 -37.02 -10.03
C LYS A 178 -11.64 -36.88 -9.32
N VAL A 179 -12.34 -38.00 -9.14
CA VAL A 179 -13.69 -38.07 -8.50
C VAL A 179 -13.73 -37.35 -7.13
N LYS A 180 -12.69 -37.52 -6.31
CA LYS A 180 -12.57 -36.90 -4.98
C LYS A 180 -11.85 -35.53 -5.01
N GLY A 181 -11.43 -35.05 -6.18
CA GLY A 181 -10.61 -33.84 -6.35
C GLY A 181 -11.25 -32.58 -5.77
N ALA A 182 -12.50 -32.31 -6.12
CA ALA A 182 -13.24 -31.15 -5.60
C ALA A 182 -13.44 -31.21 -4.07
N ARG A 183 -13.64 -32.42 -3.52
CA ARG A 183 -13.75 -32.62 -2.06
C ARG A 183 -12.45 -32.28 -1.35
N ASN A 184 -11.36 -32.84 -1.86
CA ASN A 184 -10.05 -32.67 -1.26
C ASN A 184 -9.64 -31.19 -1.34
N LEU A 185 -9.87 -30.53 -2.49
CA LEU A 185 -9.60 -29.11 -2.64
C LEU A 185 -10.41 -28.27 -1.65
N PHE A 186 -11.71 -28.56 -1.49
CA PHE A 186 -12.56 -27.87 -0.51
C PHE A 186 -12.01 -27.98 0.92
N PHE A 187 -11.60 -29.18 1.36
CA PHE A 187 -11.05 -29.36 2.70
C PHE A 187 -9.68 -28.69 2.87
N TRP A 188 -8.79 -28.80 1.89
CA TRP A 188 -7.46 -28.17 1.95
C TRP A 188 -7.58 -26.65 1.99
N VAL A 189 -8.35 -26.08 1.07
CA VAL A 189 -8.58 -24.62 1.02
C VAL A 189 -9.34 -24.17 2.26
N GLY A 190 -10.35 -24.92 2.72
CA GLY A 190 -11.11 -24.61 3.93
C GLY A 190 -10.24 -24.57 5.18
N ALA A 191 -9.37 -25.57 5.38
CA ALA A 191 -8.42 -25.59 6.50
C ALA A 191 -7.45 -24.40 6.45
N LEU A 192 -6.88 -24.12 5.27
CA LEU A 192 -5.98 -22.97 5.07
C LEU A 192 -6.69 -21.63 5.25
N THR A 193 -7.97 -21.53 4.86
CA THR A 193 -8.80 -20.33 5.06
C THR A 193 -8.99 -20.06 6.55
N ILE A 194 -9.34 -21.08 7.33
CA ILE A 194 -9.52 -20.94 8.79
C ILE A 194 -8.20 -20.54 9.45
N ALA A 195 -7.10 -21.22 9.11
CA ALA A 195 -5.78 -20.88 9.66
C ALA A 195 -5.35 -19.45 9.28
N SER A 196 -5.57 -19.03 8.04
CA SER A 196 -5.29 -17.69 7.54
C SER A 196 -6.14 -16.62 8.24
N LEU A 197 -7.44 -16.85 8.41
CA LEU A 197 -8.35 -15.93 9.11
C LEU A 197 -8.00 -15.76 10.58
N ILE A 198 -7.69 -16.87 11.28
CA ILE A 198 -7.21 -16.82 12.67
C ILE A 198 -5.91 -16.01 12.74
N SER A 199 -4.97 -16.25 11.81
CA SER A 199 -3.71 -15.50 11.74
C SER A 199 -3.93 -14.02 11.49
N PHE A 200 -4.88 -13.65 10.62
CA PHE A 200 -5.25 -12.26 10.35
C PHE A 200 -5.78 -11.57 11.60
N ILE A 201 -6.80 -12.15 12.26
CA ILE A 201 -7.43 -11.58 13.45
C ILE A 201 -6.39 -11.40 14.56
N TYR A 202 -5.54 -12.41 14.78
CA TYR A 202 -4.49 -12.36 15.78
C TYR A 202 -3.43 -11.30 15.44
N LEU A 203 -2.82 -11.37 14.26
CA LEU A 203 -1.73 -10.45 13.90
C LEU A 203 -2.20 -9.01 13.74
N TYR A 204 -3.47 -8.75 13.40
CA TYR A 204 -3.98 -7.39 13.30
C TYR A 204 -3.87 -6.63 14.63
N GLN A 205 -3.97 -7.34 15.76
CA GLN A 205 -3.87 -6.73 17.10
C GLN A 205 -2.43 -6.45 17.53
N PHE A 206 -1.46 -7.28 17.11
CA PHE A 206 -0.07 -7.20 17.58
C PHE A 206 0.90 -6.59 16.57
N ASN A 207 0.63 -6.76 15.28
CA ASN A 207 1.45 -6.27 14.17
C ASN A 207 0.57 -6.03 12.94
N GLN A 208 -0.14 -4.90 12.96
CA GLN A 208 -1.06 -4.50 11.91
C GLN A 208 -0.42 -4.50 10.50
N PRO A 209 0.82 -4.02 10.29
CA PRO A 209 1.46 -4.11 8.98
C PRO A 209 1.68 -5.55 8.50
N ALA A 210 2.05 -6.48 9.39
CA ALA A 210 2.19 -7.88 9.02
C ALA A 210 0.86 -8.50 8.62
N ALA A 211 -0.23 -8.22 9.36
CA ALA A 211 -1.57 -8.67 9.00
C ALA A 211 -2.01 -8.12 7.63
N TYR A 212 -1.59 -6.90 7.30
CA TYR A 212 -1.95 -6.22 6.06
C TYR A 212 -1.15 -6.71 4.85
N PHE A 213 0.18 -6.77 4.95
CA PHE A 213 1.08 -7.01 3.82
C PHE A 213 1.40 -8.49 3.54
N LEU A 214 1.24 -9.41 4.50
CA LEU A 214 1.61 -10.81 4.30
C LEU A 214 0.52 -11.59 3.55
N MET A 215 0.91 -12.35 2.52
CA MET A 215 -0.01 -13.23 1.82
C MET A 215 -0.66 -14.28 2.74
N PRO A 216 0.06 -14.96 3.66
CA PRO A 216 -0.55 -15.94 4.55
C PRO A 216 -1.72 -15.42 5.40
N THR A 217 -1.70 -14.15 5.83
CA THR A 217 -2.80 -13.54 6.60
C THR A 217 -3.94 -13.06 5.71
N ARG A 218 -3.71 -12.86 4.42
CA ARG A 218 -4.73 -12.44 3.44
C ARG A 218 -5.27 -13.59 2.59
N PHE A 219 -4.66 -14.77 2.67
CA PHE A 219 -5.03 -15.95 1.89
C PHE A 219 -6.52 -16.28 1.97
N TRP A 220 -7.14 -16.10 3.14
CA TRP A 220 -8.57 -16.38 3.35
C TRP A 220 -9.51 -15.57 2.44
N GLU A 221 -9.16 -14.35 2.03
CA GLU A 221 -9.97 -13.50 1.15
C GLU A 221 -10.08 -14.13 -0.24
N MET A 222 -8.94 -14.46 -0.86
CA MET A 222 -8.93 -15.19 -2.14
C MET A 222 -9.56 -16.58 -1.99
N ALA A 223 -9.24 -17.29 -0.91
CA ALA A 223 -9.75 -18.63 -0.67
C ALA A 223 -11.28 -18.67 -0.52
N THR A 224 -11.90 -17.60 0.01
CA THR A 224 -13.37 -17.46 0.06
C THR A 224 -13.98 -17.52 -1.35
N GLY A 225 -13.36 -16.83 -2.32
CA GLY A 225 -13.74 -16.92 -3.74
C GLY A 225 -13.55 -18.32 -4.33
N CYS A 226 -12.51 -19.04 -3.92
CA CYS A 226 -12.29 -20.42 -4.33
C CYS A 226 -13.37 -21.36 -3.76
N LEU A 227 -13.70 -21.22 -2.47
CA LEU A 227 -14.66 -22.05 -1.77
C LEU A 227 -16.07 -21.89 -2.32
N ILE A 228 -16.49 -20.66 -2.63
CA ILE A 228 -17.83 -20.43 -3.20
C ILE A 228 -17.96 -21.07 -4.59
N PHE A 229 -16.92 -21.00 -5.43
CA PHE A 229 -16.90 -21.70 -6.73
C PHE A 229 -17.02 -23.22 -6.58
N ILE A 230 -16.25 -23.82 -5.66
CA ILE A 230 -16.27 -25.27 -5.43
C ILE A 230 -17.59 -25.72 -4.80
N GLY A 231 -18.15 -24.89 -3.91
CA GLY A 231 -19.44 -25.12 -3.27
C GLY A 231 -20.58 -25.29 -4.28
N PHE A 232 -20.65 -24.40 -5.28
CA PHE A 232 -21.66 -24.49 -6.34
C PHE A 232 -21.53 -25.73 -7.21
N GLN A 233 -20.31 -26.19 -7.51
CA GLN A 233 -20.15 -27.45 -8.27
C GLN A 233 -20.69 -28.67 -7.52
N ARG A 234 -20.73 -28.65 -6.18
CA ARG A 234 -21.07 -29.82 -5.38
C ARG A 234 -22.50 -29.84 -4.87
N ARG A 235 -23.08 -28.68 -4.56
CA ARG A 235 -24.40 -28.61 -3.92
C ARG A 235 -25.23 -27.52 -4.57
N ALA A 236 -26.08 -27.92 -5.52
CA ALA A 236 -27.12 -27.06 -6.08
C ALA A 236 -28.01 -26.43 -4.99
N GLN A 237 -28.16 -27.08 -3.84
CA GLN A 237 -28.88 -26.55 -2.67
C GLN A 237 -28.26 -25.26 -2.10
N ILE A 238 -26.93 -25.11 -2.11
CA ILE A 238 -26.27 -23.88 -1.64
C ILE A 238 -26.58 -22.73 -2.60
N GLU A 239 -26.56 -23.01 -3.91
CA GLU A 239 -26.99 -22.06 -4.93
C GLU A 239 -28.45 -21.66 -4.70
N GLN A 240 -29.36 -22.62 -4.56
CA GLN A 240 -30.79 -22.39 -4.32
C GLN A 240 -31.10 -21.54 -3.08
N VAL A 241 -30.35 -21.72 -1.98
CA VAL A 241 -30.54 -20.91 -0.76
C VAL A 241 -30.01 -19.49 -0.95
N LEU A 242 -28.81 -19.34 -1.52
CA LEU A 242 -28.22 -18.00 -1.73
C LEU A 242 -28.95 -17.20 -2.82
N GLU A 243 -29.59 -17.88 -3.75
CA GLU A 243 -30.47 -17.28 -4.77
C GLU A 243 -31.68 -16.56 -4.19
N GLN A 244 -32.15 -16.94 -3.00
CA GLN A 244 -33.28 -16.29 -2.35
C GLN A 244 -32.90 -14.94 -1.74
N VAL A 245 -31.60 -14.68 -1.57
CA VAL A 245 -31.10 -13.43 -1.00
C VAL A 245 -31.22 -12.33 -2.06
N PRO A 246 -31.98 -11.24 -1.80
CA PRO A 246 -32.12 -10.14 -2.75
C PRO A 246 -30.75 -9.48 -3.01
N PRO A 247 -30.22 -9.48 -4.26
CA PRO A 247 -28.89 -8.94 -4.54
C PRO A 247 -28.73 -7.47 -4.15
N LEU A 248 -29.80 -6.67 -4.25
CA LEU A 248 -29.80 -5.26 -3.85
C LEU A 248 -29.56 -5.09 -2.34
N MET A 249 -30.07 -6.00 -1.51
CA MET A 249 -29.82 -5.99 -0.06
C MET A 249 -28.34 -6.25 0.24
N VAL A 250 -27.70 -7.16 -0.51
CA VAL A 250 -26.27 -7.45 -0.37
C VAL A 250 -25.44 -6.23 -0.80
N VAL A 251 -25.77 -5.59 -1.92
CA VAL A 251 -25.11 -4.35 -2.36
C VAL A 251 -25.28 -3.23 -1.31
N ALA A 252 -26.48 -3.05 -0.77
CA ALA A 252 -26.73 -2.07 0.27
C ALA A 252 -25.90 -2.36 1.55
N ALA A 253 -25.80 -3.63 1.96
CA ALA A 253 -24.96 -4.04 3.07
C ALA A 253 -23.46 -3.79 2.79
N MET A 254 -22.99 -4.05 1.57
CA MET A 254 -21.61 -3.76 1.17
C MET A 254 -21.31 -2.26 1.25
N VAL A 255 -22.22 -1.42 0.73
CA VAL A 255 -22.10 0.04 0.85
C VAL A 255 -22.10 0.47 2.32
N GLY A 256 -22.99 -0.08 3.15
CA GLY A 256 -23.01 0.19 4.59
C GLY A 256 -21.69 -0.16 5.29
N VAL A 257 -21.10 -1.32 4.97
CA VAL A 257 -19.78 -1.74 5.49
C VAL A 257 -18.68 -0.75 5.08
N MET A 258 -18.74 -0.16 3.88
CA MET A 258 -17.75 0.82 3.42
C MET A 258 -17.80 2.17 4.15
N PHE A 259 -18.87 2.45 4.92
CA PHE A 259 -18.96 3.62 5.79
C PHE A 259 -18.57 3.33 7.25
N LEU A 260 -18.15 2.09 7.57
CA LEU A 260 -17.65 1.78 8.91
C LEU A 260 -16.33 2.53 9.20
N PRO A 261 -16.12 2.96 10.45
CA PRO A 261 -14.90 3.62 10.88
C PRO A 261 -13.69 2.66 10.91
N ASN A 262 -12.48 3.22 10.83
CA ASN A 262 -11.22 2.46 10.76
C ASN A 262 -10.95 1.54 11.98
N ASN A 263 -11.53 1.83 13.15
CA ASN A 263 -11.42 0.93 14.31
C ASN A 263 -12.21 -0.38 14.13
N ALA A 264 -13.15 -0.43 13.17
CA ALA A 264 -13.89 -1.61 12.77
C ALA A 264 -13.26 -2.33 11.55
N ALA A 265 -11.98 -2.07 11.24
CA ALA A 265 -11.32 -2.63 10.05
C ALA A 265 -11.39 -4.17 9.97
N VAL A 266 -11.17 -4.90 11.06
CA VAL A 266 -11.25 -6.37 11.08
C VAL A 266 -12.66 -6.87 10.74
N PRO A 267 -13.73 -6.49 11.47
CA PRO A 267 -15.08 -6.93 11.13
C PRO A 267 -15.55 -6.42 9.76
N ALA A 268 -15.12 -5.22 9.33
CA ALA A 268 -15.45 -4.70 8.00
C ALA A 268 -14.82 -5.54 6.88
N THR A 269 -13.55 -5.95 7.03
CA THR A 269 -12.84 -6.82 6.08
C THR A 269 -13.50 -8.19 5.98
N ILE A 270 -13.83 -8.81 7.13
CA ILE A 270 -14.54 -10.09 7.15
C ILE A 270 -15.91 -9.98 6.47
N SER A 271 -16.66 -8.91 6.79
CA SER A 271 -17.98 -8.68 6.23
C SER A 271 -17.94 -8.47 4.72
N ILE A 272 -17.03 -7.64 4.20
CA ILE A 272 -16.97 -7.36 2.76
C ILE A 272 -16.57 -8.61 1.95
N ALA A 273 -15.68 -9.45 2.48
CA ALA A 273 -15.26 -10.67 1.80
C ALA A 273 -16.41 -11.69 1.71
N ILE A 274 -17.16 -11.87 2.80
CA ILE A 274 -18.35 -12.72 2.83
C ILE A 274 -19.44 -12.16 1.91
N LEU A 275 -19.75 -10.87 2.01
CA LEU A 275 -20.76 -10.22 1.17
C LEU A 275 -20.39 -10.30 -0.31
N SER A 276 -19.12 -10.17 -0.67
CA SER A 276 -18.65 -10.34 -2.06
C SER A 276 -18.90 -11.75 -2.57
N ALA A 277 -18.64 -12.77 -1.74
CA ALA A 277 -18.91 -14.15 -2.11
C ALA A 277 -20.40 -14.44 -2.25
N VAL A 278 -21.23 -13.91 -1.35
CA VAL A 278 -22.70 -13.98 -1.43
C VAL A 278 -23.21 -13.25 -2.67
N LEU A 279 -22.66 -12.07 -2.99
CA LEU A 279 -23.07 -11.30 -4.17
C LEU A 279 -22.77 -12.05 -5.46
N ILE A 280 -21.59 -12.67 -5.58
CA ILE A 280 -21.23 -13.54 -6.71
C ILE A 280 -22.22 -14.72 -6.87
N ALA A 281 -22.78 -15.20 -5.75
CA ALA A 281 -23.75 -16.29 -5.68
C ALA A 281 -25.15 -15.87 -6.15
N CYS A 282 -25.66 -14.75 -5.63
CA CYS A 282 -27.04 -14.36 -5.81
C CYS A 282 -27.28 -13.52 -7.07
N LEU A 283 -26.23 -12.99 -7.71
CA LEU A 283 -26.37 -12.23 -8.95
C LEU A 283 -26.93 -13.09 -10.09
N LYS A 284 -28.19 -12.83 -10.44
CA LYS A 284 -28.91 -13.52 -11.51
C LYS A 284 -29.64 -12.56 -12.43
N LYS A 285 -29.78 -12.98 -13.69
CA LYS A 285 -30.57 -12.30 -14.71
C LYS A 285 -31.99 -12.03 -14.21
N GLY A 286 -32.49 -10.82 -14.44
CA GLY A 286 -33.82 -10.38 -14.01
C GLY A 286 -33.86 -9.66 -12.65
N SER A 287 -32.72 -9.51 -11.97
CA SER A 287 -32.62 -8.63 -10.80
C SER A 287 -32.05 -7.26 -11.17
N ALA A 288 -32.56 -6.19 -10.55
CA ALA A 288 -32.08 -4.82 -10.81
C ALA A 288 -30.56 -4.66 -10.58
N ALA A 289 -30.00 -5.37 -9.60
CA ALA A 289 -28.55 -5.35 -9.36
C ALA A 289 -27.77 -6.01 -10.51
N PHE A 290 -28.28 -7.12 -11.06
CA PHE A 290 -27.65 -7.76 -12.22
C PHE A 290 -27.68 -6.83 -13.43
N ASP A 291 -28.81 -6.15 -13.67
CA ASP A 291 -28.92 -5.21 -14.78
C ASP A 291 -27.92 -4.06 -14.62
N PHE A 292 -27.80 -3.49 -13.41
CA PHE A 292 -26.79 -2.48 -13.09
C PHE A 292 -25.35 -2.95 -13.35
N PHE A 293 -24.97 -4.13 -12.83
CA PHE A 293 -23.62 -4.67 -12.98
C PHE A 293 -23.30 -5.13 -14.42
N THR A 294 -24.32 -5.29 -15.26
CA THR A 294 -24.15 -5.64 -16.68
C THR A 294 -24.35 -4.47 -17.64
N LEU A 295 -24.64 -3.26 -17.12
CA LEU A 295 -24.62 -2.03 -17.92
C LEU A 295 -23.27 -1.88 -18.62
N ASN A 296 -23.29 -1.57 -19.92
CA ASN A 296 -22.09 -1.49 -20.75
C ASN A 296 -20.99 -0.59 -20.17
N ILE A 297 -21.37 0.54 -19.58
CA ILE A 297 -20.42 1.49 -18.96
C ILE A 297 -19.78 0.87 -17.71
N VAL A 298 -20.59 0.24 -16.84
CA VAL A 298 -20.12 -0.38 -15.61
C VAL A 298 -19.21 -1.57 -15.94
N ALA A 299 -19.64 -2.44 -16.85
CA ALA A 299 -18.83 -3.56 -17.33
C ALA A 299 -17.54 -3.07 -17.99
N TYR A 300 -17.56 -1.97 -18.76
CA TYR A 300 -16.36 -1.39 -19.37
C TYR A 300 -15.34 -0.91 -18.33
N VAL A 301 -15.78 -0.19 -17.29
CA VAL A 301 -14.92 0.19 -16.15
C VAL A 301 -14.33 -1.07 -15.51
N GLY A 302 -15.12 -2.14 -15.42
CA GLY A 302 -14.69 -3.46 -14.96
C GLY A 302 -13.61 -4.12 -15.82
N LEU A 303 -13.71 -3.98 -17.15
CA LEU A 303 -12.74 -4.51 -18.10
C LEU A 303 -11.38 -3.80 -17.98
N ILE A 304 -11.38 -2.48 -17.80
CA ILE A 304 -10.16 -1.67 -17.62
C ILE A 304 -9.66 -1.64 -16.18
N SER A 305 -10.37 -2.28 -15.23
CA SER A 305 -10.15 -2.10 -13.79
C SER A 305 -8.73 -2.42 -13.34
N TYR A 306 -8.05 -3.37 -13.98
CA TYR A 306 -6.66 -3.70 -13.69
C TYR A 306 -5.71 -2.54 -14.05
N SER A 307 -5.84 -2.01 -15.28
CA SER A 307 -5.04 -0.84 -15.68
C SER A 307 -5.40 0.38 -14.83
N LEU A 308 -6.69 0.59 -14.53
CA LEU A 308 -7.12 1.67 -13.67
C LEU A 308 -6.54 1.55 -12.25
N TYR A 309 -6.48 0.34 -11.71
CA TYR A 309 -5.83 0.04 -10.43
C TYR A 309 -4.34 0.36 -10.44
N LEU A 310 -3.62 0.12 -11.54
CA LEU A 310 -2.20 0.50 -11.63
C LEU A 310 -2.02 2.03 -11.65
N TRP A 311 -2.76 2.73 -12.52
CA TRP A 311 -2.52 4.15 -12.76
C TRP A 311 -3.09 5.07 -11.68
N HIS A 312 -4.18 4.71 -11.00
CA HIS A 312 -4.87 5.62 -10.09
C HIS A 312 -3.95 6.15 -8.98
N TRP A 313 -3.21 5.27 -8.32
CA TRP A 313 -2.40 5.64 -7.17
C TRP A 313 -1.22 6.50 -7.59
N SER A 314 -0.53 6.17 -8.69
CA SER A 314 0.61 6.99 -9.13
C SER A 314 0.20 8.37 -9.59
N VAL A 315 -0.96 8.51 -10.26
CA VAL A 315 -1.52 9.83 -10.59
C VAL A 315 -1.77 10.64 -9.31
N LEU A 316 -2.35 10.02 -8.28
CA LEU A 316 -2.61 10.69 -7.00
C LEU A 316 -1.34 11.03 -6.24
N SER A 317 -0.39 10.11 -6.09
CA SER A 317 0.87 10.32 -5.37
C SER A 317 1.74 11.38 -6.06
N ILE A 318 1.89 11.33 -7.39
CA ILE A 318 2.63 12.36 -8.14
C ILE A 318 1.91 13.71 -8.06
N SER A 319 0.56 13.71 -8.06
CA SER A 319 -0.19 14.95 -7.84
C SER A 319 0.11 15.56 -6.46
N ARG A 320 0.17 14.74 -5.39
CA ARG A 320 0.55 15.20 -4.05
C ARG A 320 1.95 15.84 -4.00
N TRP A 321 2.89 15.32 -4.80
CA TRP A 321 4.23 15.91 -4.93
C TRP A 321 4.26 17.21 -5.74
N THR A 322 3.27 17.48 -6.59
CA THR A 322 3.31 18.55 -7.59
C THR A 322 2.23 19.61 -7.37
N ILE A 323 1.00 19.33 -7.83
CA ILE A 323 -0.12 20.28 -7.85
C ILE A 323 -1.07 20.14 -6.65
N GLY A 324 -0.86 19.14 -5.80
CA GLY A 324 -1.77 18.76 -4.72
C GLY A 324 -3.04 18.04 -5.22
N ILE A 325 -3.96 17.79 -4.28
CA ILE A 325 -5.30 17.27 -4.57
C ILE A 325 -6.29 18.31 -4.07
N HIS A 326 -6.93 19.00 -5.01
CA HIS A 326 -7.91 20.05 -4.74
C HIS A 326 -9.19 19.78 -5.52
N TRP A 327 -10.32 20.35 -5.09
CA TRP A 327 -11.62 20.13 -5.74
C TRP A 327 -11.59 20.43 -7.25
N TRP A 328 -10.79 21.41 -7.68
CA TRP A 328 -10.64 21.80 -9.08
C TRP A 328 -9.70 20.89 -9.87
N SER A 329 -8.75 20.19 -9.22
CA SER A 329 -7.80 19.29 -9.88
C SER A 329 -8.39 17.88 -10.09
N ILE A 330 -9.35 17.48 -9.26
CA ILE A 330 -9.96 16.14 -9.27
C ILE A 330 -10.48 15.73 -10.66
N PRO A 331 -11.25 16.56 -11.40
CA PRO A 331 -11.75 16.16 -12.72
C PRO A 331 -10.64 15.84 -13.72
N PHE A 332 -9.53 16.60 -13.68
CA PHE A 332 -8.37 16.37 -14.54
C PHE A 332 -7.61 15.10 -14.14
N GLN A 333 -7.47 14.85 -12.84
CA GLN A 333 -6.84 13.64 -12.31
C GLN A 333 -7.64 12.39 -12.69
N VAL A 334 -8.96 12.42 -12.52
CA VAL A 334 -9.86 11.32 -12.94
C VAL A 334 -9.80 11.12 -14.46
N GLY A 335 -9.84 12.21 -15.24
CA GLY A 335 -9.68 12.15 -16.70
C GLY A 335 -8.36 11.50 -17.12
N LEU A 336 -7.26 11.88 -16.48
CA LEU A 336 -5.93 11.31 -16.73
C LEU A 336 -5.87 9.82 -16.35
N MET A 337 -6.42 9.42 -15.21
CA MET A 337 -6.50 8.01 -14.80
C MET A 337 -7.25 7.17 -15.83
N LEU A 338 -8.42 7.63 -16.28
CA LEU A 338 -9.24 6.93 -17.27
C LEU A 338 -8.55 6.86 -18.64
N LEU A 339 -7.85 7.93 -19.04
CA LEU A 339 -7.08 7.98 -20.28
C LEU A 339 -5.92 6.98 -20.26
N LEU A 340 -5.10 7.00 -19.20
CA LEU A 340 -3.98 6.07 -19.03
C LEU A 340 -4.46 4.63 -18.90
N ALA A 341 -5.52 4.39 -18.14
CA ALA A 341 -6.11 3.06 -17.98
C ALA A 341 -6.66 2.50 -19.30
N THR A 342 -7.39 3.32 -20.06
CA THR A 342 -7.94 2.93 -21.35
C THR A 342 -6.84 2.69 -22.38
N GLY A 343 -5.83 3.56 -22.43
CA GLY A 343 -4.67 3.40 -23.32
C GLY A 343 -3.88 2.13 -22.99
N SER A 344 -3.56 1.92 -21.71
CA SER A 344 -2.91 0.70 -21.22
C SER A 344 -3.71 -0.56 -21.56
N HIS A 345 -5.02 -0.54 -21.34
CA HIS A 345 -5.87 -1.69 -21.66
C HIS A 345 -5.92 -2.00 -23.17
N ARG A 346 -6.12 -0.97 -24.00
CA ARG A 346 -6.30 -1.11 -25.46
C ARG A 346 -5.00 -1.40 -26.21
N TRP A 347 -3.89 -0.82 -25.80
CA TRP A 347 -2.62 -0.94 -26.53
C TRP A 347 -1.69 -1.99 -25.94
N VAL A 348 -1.75 -2.22 -24.63
CA VAL A 348 -0.90 -3.19 -23.94
C VAL A 348 -1.69 -4.45 -23.65
N GLU A 349 -2.66 -4.40 -22.73
CA GLU A 349 -3.30 -5.60 -22.18
C GLU A 349 -3.99 -6.47 -23.25
N THR A 350 -4.82 -5.88 -24.11
CA THR A 350 -5.60 -6.62 -25.12
C THR A 350 -4.73 -7.22 -26.24
N ARG A 351 -3.64 -6.53 -26.64
CA ARG A 351 -2.70 -7.02 -27.66
C ARG A 351 -1.98 -8.29 -27.21
N PHE A 352 -1.52 -8.34 -25.96
CA PHE A 352 -0.81 -9.51 -25.43
C PHE A 352 -1.77 -10.65 -25.04
N ARG A 353 -3.00 -10.34 -24.57
CA ARG A 353 -4.07 -11.32 -24.32
C ARG A 353 -4.53 -12.06 -25.58
N GLY A 354 -4.62 -11.37 -26.72
CA GLY A 354 -5.16 -11.88 -27.98
C GLY A 354 -4.22 -12.77 -28.79
N SER A 355 -2.94 -12.92 -28.40
CA SER A 355 -1.95 -13.74 -29.12
C SER A 355 -2.26 -15.25 -29.02
N LYS A 356 -3.17 -15.72 -29.88
CA LYS A 356 -3.33 -17.13 -30.19
C LYS A 356 -2.10 -17.58 -30.98
N GLY A 357 -1.04 -17.99 -30.28
CA GLY A 357 0.06 -18.69 -30.91
C GLY A 357 1.44 -18.09 -30.64
N SER A 358 1.98 -18.36 -29.45
CA SER A 358 3.37 -18.78 -29.45
C SER A 358 3.35 -20.30 -29.60
N PRO A 359 4.02 -20.89 -30.61
CA PRO A 359 4.05 -22.35 -30.81
C PRO A 359 4.60 -23.12 -29.60
N ILE A 360 5.25 -22.42 -28.66
CA ILE A 360 5.87 -23.00 -27.48
C ILE A 360 5.48 -22.15 -26.26
N ARG A 361 4.51 -22.60 -25.46
CA ARG A 361 4.04 -21.95 -24.21
C ARG A 361 5.16 -21.48 -23.29
N ARG A 362 6.28 -22.23 -23.28
CA ARG A 362 7.49 -21.92 -22.49
C ARG A 362 8.17 -20.62 -22.91
N ARG A 363 8.18 -20.27 -24.21
CA ARG A 363 8.81 -19.02 -24.70
C ARG A 363 8.11 -17.79 -24.15
N ALA A 364 6.78 -17.80 -24.06
CA ALA A 364 6.03 -16.69 -23.48
C ALA A 364 6.35 -16.47 -21.99
N VAL A 365 6.53 -17.56 -21.22
CA VAL A 365 6.97 -17.49 -19.83
C VAL A 365 8.39 -16.93 -19.74
N SER A 366 9.33 -17.43 -20.55
CA SER A 366 10.70 -16.92 -20.59
C SER A 366 10.78 -15.45 -20.98
N TRP A 367 9.98 -15.01 -21.95
CA TRP A 367 9.93 -13.60 -22.36
C TRP A 367 9.38 -12.72 -21.25
N GLY A 368 8.32 -13.14 -20.56
CA GLY A 368 7.80 -12.44 -19.39
C GLY A 368 8.85 -12.26 -18.29
N LEU A 369 9.54 -13.35 -17.93
CA LEU A 369 10.63 -13.29 -16.95
C LEU A 369 11.77 -12.38 -17.43
N GLY A 370 12.18 -12.51 -18.69
CA GLY A 370 13.22 -11.66 -19.29
C GLY A 370 12.87 -10.18 -19.25
N THR A 371 11.63 -9.82 -19.59
CA THR A 371 11.15 -8.43 -19.50
C THR A 371 11.09 -7.93 -18.06
N SER A 372 10.70 -8.76 -17.10
CA SER A 372 10.71 -8.42 -15.68
C SER A 372 12.13 -8.15 -15.18
N VAL A 373 13.09 -9.03 -15.49
CA VAL A 373 14.50 -8.85 -15.11
C VAL A 373 15.10 -7.61 -15.75
N GLY A 374 14.87 -7.39 -17.05
CA GLY A 374 15.32 -6.19 -17.76
C GLY A 374 14.76 -4.91 -17.14
N THR A 375 13.47 -4.90 -16.79
CA THR A 375 12.81 -3.79 -16.12
C THR A 375 13.41 -3.51 -14.74
N GLY A 376 13.66 -4.57 -13.95
CA GLY A 376 14.36 -4.43 -12.67
C GLY A 376 15.76 -3.83 -12.81
N GLY A 377 16.50 -4.22 -13.85
CA GLY A 377 17.80 -3.64 -14.18
C GLY A 377 17.73 -2.15 -14.53
N VAL A 378 16.74 -1.73 -15.33
CA VAL A 378 16.49 -0.31 -15.64
C VAL A 378 16.19 0.50 -14.39
N ILE A 379 15.34 -0.01 -13.50
CA ILE A 379 14.99 0.66 -12.24
C ILE A 379 16.22 0.79 -11.33
N ALA A 380 17.04 -0.26 -11.24
CA ALA A 380 18.28 -0.21 -10.47
C ALA A 380 19.26 0.83 -11.04
N ALA A 381 19.35 0.95 -12.37
CA ALA A 381 20.16 1.97 -13.02
C ALA A 381 19.64 3.40 -12.74
N LEU A 382 18.32 3.60 -12.78
CA LEU A 382 17.67 4.87 -12.44
C LEU A 382 17.92 5.30 -10.99
N GLY A 383 17.91 4.36 -10.04
CA GLY A 383 18.15 4.65 -8.63
C GLY A 383 19.63 4.76 -8.24
N GLY A 384 20.54 4.29 -9.09
CA GLY A 384 21.98 4.32 -8.86
C GLY A 384 22.69 5.32 -9.76
N GLN A 385 23.18 4.84 -10.91
CA GLN A 385 24.06 5.58 -11.82
C GLN A 385 23.42 6.83 -12.42
N LEU A 386 22.09 6.83 -12.60
CA LEU A 386 21.33 7.97 -13.12
C LEU A 386 20.61 8.77 -12.02
N GLY A 387 20.81 8.40 -10.75
CA GLY A 387 20.14 9.02 -9.61
C GLY A 387 20.41 10.53 -9.55
N GLY A 388 19.37 11.34 -9.39
CA GLY A 388 19.45 12.80 -9.31
C GLY A 388 19.76 13.53 -10.63
N THR A 389 20.14 12.82 -11.71
CA THR A 389 20.46 13.46 -13.01
C THR A 389 19.24 13.92 -13.80
N LEU A 390 18.09 13.27 -13.57
CA LEU A 390 16.84 13.54 -14.29
C LEU A 390 15.95 14.57 -13.57
N PHE A 391 16.28 14.93 -12.33
CA PHE A 391 15.41 15.78 -11.52
C PHE A 391 15.29 17.17 -12.16
N LEU A 392 14.05 17.57 -12.48
CA LEU A 392 13.75 18.84 -13.15
C LEU A 392 13.67 20.03 -12.18
N GLY A 393 13.51 19.75 -10.89
CA GLY A 393 13.47 20.80 -9.88
C GLY A 393 14.87 21.38 -9.62
N ASN A 394 14.91 22.54 -8.99
CA ASN A 394 16.15 22.99 -8.41
C ASN A 394 16.50 22.07 -7.26
N THR A 395 17.58 21.30 -7.40
CA THR A 395 18.34 20.87 -6.24
C THR A 395 18.88 22.14 -5.61
N THR A 396 18.08 22.77 -4.75
CA THR A 396 18.69 23.51 -3.65
C THR A 396 19.57 22.47 -2.99
N GLN A 397 20.88 22.53 -3.25
CA GLN A 397 21.82 21.91 -2.36
C GLN A 397 21.34 22.38 -1.00
N ILE A 398 20.83 21.45 -0.22
CA ILE A 398 20.71 21.59 1.21
C ILE A 398 22.17 21.71 1.62
N VAL A 399 22.76 22.90 1.42
CA VAL A 399 24.14 23.27 1.72
C VAL A 399 24.26 22.90 3.17
N ASP A 400 24.89 21.77 3.45
CA ASP A 400 24.99 21.12 4.74
C ASP A 400 24.07 21.77 5.78
N LEU A 401 22.74 21.64 5.66
CA LEU A 401 21.89 22.17 6.72
C LEU A 401 22.20 21.40 8.02
N VAL A 402 22.81 20.21 7.95
CA VAL A 402 23.43 19.60 9.14
C VAL A 402 24.55 20.48 9.74
N ALA A 403 25.37 21.16 8.93
CA ALA A 403 26.41 22.09 9.41
C ALA A 403 25.90 23.53 9.67
N VAL A 404 24.90 24.00 8.92
CA VAL A 404 24.36 25.38 8.97
C VAL A 404 23.06 25.50 9.80
N SER A 405 22.18 24.50 9.76
CA SER A 405 20.90 24.46 10.50
C SER A 405 21.01 24.02 11.95
N GLN A 406 22.20 23.65 12.41
CA GLN A 406 22.38 23.40 13.83
C GLN A 406 22.83 24.65 14.55
N ALA A 407 23.50 25.60 13.89
CA ALA A 407 23.99 26.82 14.50
C ALA A 407 23.02 27.99 14.31
N ALA A 408 22.70 28.70 15.39
CA ALA A 408 22.04 29.99 15.27
C ALA A 408 22.97 30.99 14.52
N PRO A 409 22.51 31.63 13.42
CA PRO A 409 23.37 32.48 12.59
C PRO A 409 24.11 33.57 13.38
N GLY A 410 25.44 33.60 13.29
CA GLY A 410 26.28 34.56 14.02
C GLY A 410 26.49 34.22 15.51
N THR A 411 26.19 33.00 15.93
CA THR A 411 26.32 32.56 17.32
C THR A 411 26.98 31.18 17.42
N ASN A 412 27.51 30.85 18.60
CA ASN A 412 28.08 29.53 18.88
C ASN A 412 27.05 28.48 19.30
N LEU A 413 25.77 28.87 19.39
CA LEU A 413 24.69 27.99 19.81
C LEU A 413 24.40 26.99 18.69
N SER A 414 24.95 25.78 18.82
CA SER A 414 24.70 24.70 17.87
C SER A 414 24.53 23.34 18.52
N TYR A 415 23.83 22.41 17.86
CA TYR A 415 23.77 21.02 18.36
C TYR A 415 25.16 20.41 18.53
N GLY A 416 26.07 20.68 17.59
CA GLY A 416 27.45 20.24 17.68
C GLY A 416 28.24 20.79 18.88
N ASN A 417 27.83 21.92 19.47
CA ASN A 417 28.50 22.53 20.62
C ASN A 417 27.71 22.38 21.93
N CYS A 418 26.39 22.20 21.84
CA CYS A 418 25.45 22.22 22.95
C CYS A 418 24.75 20.87 23.14
N SER A 419 25.45 19.80 22.75
CA SER A 419 25.09 18.43 23.03
C SER A 419 26.03 17.79 24.05
N GLU A 420 25.51 16.81 24.79
CA GLU A 420 26.22 16.08 25.84
C GLU A 420 27.58 15.48 25.40
N TYR A 421 27.74 15.18 24.11
CA TYR A 421 28.96 14.58 23.59
C TYR A 421 30.19 15.49 23.61
N LYS A 422 30.04 16.82 23.75
CA LYS A 422 31.18 17.74 23.84
C LYS A 422 31.29 18.36 25.23
N ARG A 423 32.47 18.20 25.84
CA ARG A 423 32.85 18.59 27.22
C ARG A 423 32.81 20.10 27.54
N GLU A 424 32.37 20.97 26.62
CA GLU A 424 32.60 22.39 26.78
C GLU A 424 31.49 23.13 27.53
N THR A 425 31.95 24.04 28.37
CA THR A 425 31.22 24.84 29.34
C THR A 425 29.96 25.48 28.76
N THR A 426 28.88 25.36 29.54
CA THR A 426 27.55 25.99 29.44
C THR A 426 27.51 27.46 28.96
N ALA A 427 28.64 28.16 29.01
CA ALA A 427 28.87 29.50 28.49
C ALA A 427 28.75 29.61 26.96
N ASN A 428 29.21 28.61 26.20
CA ASN A 428 29.14 28.63 24.72
C ASN A 428 27.73 28.33 24.19
N CYS A 429 26.85 27.86 25.08
CA CYS A 429 25.47 27.48 24.80
C CYS A 429 24.45 28.48 25.35
N SER A 430 24.92 29.70 25.64
CA SER A 430 24.11 30.78 26.17
C SER A 430 24.44 32.11 25.49
N LEU A 431 23.41 32.86 25.12
CA LEU A 431 23.45 34.24 24.64
C LEU A 431 22.87 35.15 25.72
N LYS A 432 23.57 36.24 26.03
CA LYS A 432 23.12 37.21 27.05
C LYS A 432 22.04 38.11 26.46
N SER A 433 21.12 38.59 27.30
CA SER A 433 20.14 39.61 26.90
C SER A 433 20.86 40.90 26.50
N THR A 434 20.44 41.55 25.42
CA THR A 434 20.98 42.84 24.96
C THR A 434 20.17 44.04 25.46
N GLY A 435 19.02 43.82 26.10
CA GLY A 435 18.14 44.87 26.67
C GLY A 435 18.11 44.89 28.21
N SER A 436 17.50 45.93 28.78
CA SER A 436 17.39 46.16 30.23
C SER A 436 16.51 45.15 30.97
N SER A 437 15.67 44.40 30.25
CA SER A 437 14.86 43.31 30.81
C SER A 437 15.63 41.99 30.79
N VAL A 438 15.75 41.34 31.94
CA VAL A 438 16.46 40.06 32.16
C VAL A 438 15.62 38.86 31.70
N GLN A 439 14.90 38.98 30.58
CA GLN A 439 14.14 37.84 30.04
C GLN A 439 15.11 36.88 29.38
N LYS A 440 15.05 35.61 29.82
CA LYS A 440 15.90 34.53 29.34
C LYS A 440 15.05 33.33 28.92
N LEU A 441 15.18 32.91 27.67
CA LEU A 441 14.55 31.72 27.14
C LEU A 441 15.48 30.52 27.32
N LEU A 442 14.96 29.44 27.91
CA LEU A 442 15.68 28.20 28.08
C LEU A 442 15.06 27.11 27.21
N LEU A 443 15.87 26.52 26.34
CA LEU A 443 15.46 25.42 25.46
C LEU A 443 16.23 24.16 25.83
N ILE A 444 15.52 23.14 26.32
CA ILE A 444 16.10 21.86 26.72
C ILE A 444 15.25 20.74 26.15
N GLY A 445 15.89 19.74 25.56
CA GLY A 445 15.21 18.53 25.11
C GLY A 445 16.15 17.60 24.38
N ASP A 446 15.61 16.77 23.49
CA ASP A 446 16.40 15.84 22.70
C ASP A 446 16.92 16.47 21.39
N ILE A 447 17.23 15.66 20.39
CA ILE A 447 17.64 16.16 19.07
C ILE A 447 16.59 17.08 18.42
N HIS A 448 15.30 16.94 18.74
CA HIS A 448 14.24 17.80 18.23
C HIS A 448 14.32 19.20 18.84
N ALA A 449 14.69 19.34 20.11
CA ALA A 449 14.95 20.65 20.70
C ALA A 449 16.11 21.35 19.99
N ALA A 450 17.15 20.62 19.58
CA ALA A 450 18.26 21.20 18.84
C ALA A 450 17.86 21.75 17.46
N HIS A 451 16.82 21.20 16.83
CA HIS A 451 16.30 21.72 15.57
C HIS A 451 15.73 23.15 15.71
N LEU A 452 15.37 23.56 16.93
CA LEU A 452 14.87 24.91 17.20
C LEU A 452 15.99 25.94 17.44
N PHE A 453 17.26 25.53 17.52
CA PHE A 453 18.39 26.43 17.77
C PHE A 453 18.49 27.61 16.78
N PRO A 454 18.33 27.42 15.46
CA PRO A 454 18.31 28.55 14.52
C PRO A 454 17.16 29.52 14.77
N LEU A 455 15.97 29.00 15.07
CA LEU A 455 14.77 29.80 15.32
C LEU A 455 14.97 30.70 16.55
N ILE A 456 15.45 30.13 17.66
CA ILE A 456 15.71 30.90 18.88
C ILE A 456 16.85 31.89 18.67
N GLY A 457 17.88 31.56 17.89
CA GLY A 457 18.93 32.51 17.50
C GLY A 457 18.41 33.73 16.76
N MET A 458 17.49 33.52 15.82
CA MET A 458 16.81 34.63 15.13
C MET A 458 15.96 35.46 16.09
N LEU A 459 15.26 34.81 17.03
CA LEU A 459 14.48 35.49 18.06
C LEU A 459 15.37 36.38 18.94
N HIS A 460 16.54 35.89 19.38
CA HIS A 460 17.54 36.70 20.10
C HIS A 460 17.94 37.93 19.28
N LYS A 461 18.23 37.76 17.99
CA LYS A 461 18.64 38.86 17.11
C LYS A 461 17.54 39.92 16.93
N GLN A 462 16.27 39.52 16.90
CA GLN A 462 15.14 40.42 16.72
C GLN A 462 14.69 41.13 18.00
N THR A 463 14.72 40.42 19.13
CA THR A 463 14.11 40.87 20.39
C THR A 463 15.13 41.25 21.47
N GLY A 464 16.37 40.78 21.33
CA GLY A 464 17.41 40.94 22.33
C GLY A 464 17.27 40.04 23.57
N ILE A 465 16.29 39.13 23.61
CA ILE A 465 16.05 38.21 24.73
C ILE A 465 17.26 37.28 24.92
N GLY A 466 17.72 37.07 26.15
CA GLY A 466 18.80 36.12 26.43
C GLY A 466 18.36 34.68 26.19
N ILE A 467 19.25 33.79 25.74
CA ILE A 467 18.86 32.42 25.37
C ILE A 467 19.88 31.42 25.91
N SER A 468 19.43 30.28 26.39
CA SER A 468 20.29 29.13 26.71
C SER A 468 19.68 27.87 26.09
N GLY A 469 20.49 27.10 25.36
CA GLY A 469 20.05 25.87 24.70
C GLY A 469 20.89 24.67 25.11
N PHE A 470 20.26 23.53 25.38
CA PHE A 470 20.93 22.26 25.60
C PHE A 470 20.14 21.11 25.00
N SER A 471 20.80 20.18 24.32
CA SER A 471 20.16 19.03 23.70
C SER A 471 20.86 17.73 24.07
N GLN A 472 20.10 16.65 24.26
CA GLN A 472 20.64 15.33 24.53
C GLN A 472 19.95 14.26 23.69
N ALA A 473 20.70 13.62 22.80
CA ALA A 473 20.13 12.58 21.95
C ALA A 473 19.62 11.38 22.77
N GLY A 474 18.42 10.91 22.43
CA GLY A 474 17.86 9.66 22.95
C GLY A 474 17.38 9.71 24.41
N GLN A 475 17.23 10.89 25.00
CA GLN A 475 16.65 11.03 26.34
C GLN A 475 15.43 11.96 26.34
N PRO A 476 14.25 11.48 26.76
CA PRO A 476 13.08 12.34 26.95
C PRO A 476 13.34 13.35 28.07
N PHE A 477 12.82 14.58 27.90
CA PHE A 477 12.85 15.62 28.93
C PHE A 477 11.42 16.01 29.34
N PRO A 478 11.09 16.09 30.65
CA PRO A 478 11.92 15.65 31.77
C PRO A 478 12.18 14.13 31.72
N PRO A 479 13.28 13.64 32.33
CA PRO A 479 13.63 12.23 32.34
C PRO A 479 12.48 11.39 32.90
N ALA A 480 12.13 10.32 32.19
CA ALA A 480 11.15 9.37 32.71
C ALA A 480 11.76 8.56 33.86
N ARG A 481 11.04 8.48 34.99
CA ARG A 481 11.32 7.47 36.02
C ARG A 481 11.06 6.09 35.42
N TYR A 482 11.99 5.17 35.65
CA TYR A 482 11.85 3.78 35.24
C TYR A 482 12.26 2.86 36.38
N THR A 483 11.70 1.65 36.40
CA THR A 483 12.08 0.63 37.36
C THR A 483 13.15 -0.24 36.72
N ASP A 484 14.32 -0.34 37.36
CA ASP A 484 15.39 -1.21 36.86
C ASP A 484 15.01 -2.70 37.00
N SER A 485 15.81 -3.59 36.40
CA SER A 485 15.60 -5.04 36.47
C SER A 485 15.63 -5.61 37.89
N ASN A 486 16.08 -4.83 38.88
CA ASN A 486 16.13 -5.19 40.29
C ASN A 486 14.97 -4.58 41.10
N GLY A 487 13.95 -4.05 40.44
CA GLY A 487 12.75 -3.49 41.08
C GLY A 487 12.99 -2.11 41.72
N ARG A 488 14.14 -1.47 41.51
CA ARG A 488 14.42 -0.15 42.07
C ARG A 488 13.88 0.92 41.15
N SER A 489 13.05 1.81 41.68
CA SER A 489 12.67 3.03 40.97
C SER A 489 13.92 3.89 40.82
N ARG A 490 14.36 4.09 39.57
CA ARG A 490 15.46 4.97 39.23
C ARG A 490 14.96 6.08 38.35
N ASP A 491 15.54 7.25 38.55
CA ASP A 491 15.42 8.33 37.60
C ASP A 491 16.59 8.24 36.62
N ARG A 492 16.36 8.32 35.30
CA ARG A 492 17.47 8.51 34.35
C ARG A 492 18.27 9.77 34.69
N TRP A 493 17.67 10.71 35.41
CA TRP A 493 18.33 11.89 35.95
C TRP A 493 19.50 11.57 36.89
N GLU A 494 19.41 10.52 37.72
CA GLU A 494 20.41 10.21 38.75
C GLU A 494 21.59 9.42 38.20
N GLN A 495 21.37 8.54 37.21
CA GLN A 495 22.45 7.73 36.63
C GLN A 495 23.20 8.42 35.49
N GLY A 496 22.59 9.40 34.83
CA GLY A 496 23.12 9.92 33.55
C GLY A 496 23.78 11.29 33.57
N ASN A 497 23.37 12.23 34.43
CA ASN A 497 23.35 13.62 33.91
C ASN A 497 24.05 14.70 34.74
N SER A 498 25.33 14.49 35.05
CA SER A 498 26.14 15.55 35.70
C SER A 498 26.24 16.83 34.87
N HIS A 499 26.10 16.74 33.54
CA HIS A 499 26.23 17.87 32.62
C HIS A 499 24.94 18.67 32.45
N THR A 500 23.79 18.02 32.26
CA THR A 500 22.49 18.72 32.24
C THR A 500 22.21 19.40 33.58
N GLN A 501 22.55 18.76 34.71
CA GLN A 501 22.44 19.38 36.03
C GLN A 501 23.38 20.58 36.19
N LYS A 502 24.62 20.50 35.69
CA LYS A 502 25.56 21.64 35.68
C LYS A 502 25.03 22.78 34.80
N PHE A 503 24.46 22.48 33.64
CA PHE A 503 23.84 23.45 32.73
C PHE A 503 22.62 24.14 33.33
N LEU A 504 21.72 23.38 33.94
CA LEU A 504 20.56 23.93 34.64
C LEU A 504 20.98 24.82 35.81
N ARG A 505 21.94 24.36 36.64
CA ARG A 505 22.46 25.14 37.77
C ARG A 505 23.21 26.41 37.34
N SER A 506 23.83 26.43 36.15
CA SER A 506 24.49 27.62 35.63
C SER A 506 23.53 28.56 34.87
N SER A 507 22.47 28.01 34.28
CA SER A 507 21.56 28.76 33.40
C SER A 507 20.32 29.30 34.10
N LEU A 508 19.89 28.69 35.21
CA LEU A 508 18.73 29.09 36.00
C LEU A 508 19.15 29.41 37.43
N THR A 509 19.11 30.69 37.81
CA THR A 509 19.20 31.11 39.21
C THR A 509 18.06 30.51 40.05
N CYS A 510 16.86 30.36 39.46
CA CYS A 510 15.71 29.72 40.10
C CYS A 510 15.91 28.24 40.49
N PHE A 511 16.82 27.49 39.86
CA PHE A 511 17.12 26.12 40.31
C PHE A 511 17.98 26.09 41.58
N ARG A 512 18.59 27.22 41.98
CA ARG A 512 19.18 27.38 43.31
C ARG A 512 18.15 27.72 44.38
N GLU A 513 16.98 28.25 44.03
CA GLU A 513 16.01 28.84 44.97
C GLU A 513 14.56 28.30 44.85
N GLY A 514 14.29 27.31 44.00
CA GLY A 514 13.02 26.55 43.99
C GLY A 514 11.81 27.24 43.36
N THR A 515 11.99 28.23 42.47
CA THR A 515 10.86 28.95 41.81
C THR A 515 10.73 28.58 40.33
N PHE A 516 9.52 28.27 39.86
CA PHE A 516 9.26 27.86 38.46
C PHE A 516 8.88 29.07 37.59
N LEU A 517 9.52 29.21 36.41
CA LEU A 517 9.12 30.16 35.35
C LEU A 517 9.01 29.39 34.03
N SER A 518 8.10 29.85 33.17
CA SER A 518 7.53 29.14 32.01
C SER A 518 8.54 28.39 31.12
N PHE A 519 8.34 27.08 30.98
CA PHE A 519 9.12 26.19 30.12
C PHE A 519 8.43 26.03 28.76
N LEU A 520 9.20 26.13 27.68
CA LEU A 520 8.81 25.59 26.38
C LEU A 520 9.43 24.20 26.29
N ILE A 521 8.60 23.18 26.55
CA ILE A 521 8.95 21.76 26.42
C ILE A 521 8.52 21.34 25.01
N ALA A 522 9.47 20.84 24.22
CA ALA A 522 9.21 20.28 22.89
C ALA A 522 9.47 18.77 22.93
#